data_AF-A0A7Y4BKA9-F1
#
_entry.id   AF-A0A7Y4BKA9-F1
#
_cell.length_a   1.000
_cell.length_b   1.000
_cell.length_c   1.000
_cell.angle_alpha   90.00
_cell.angle_beta   90.00
_cell.angle_gamma   90.00
#
_symmetry.space_group_name_H-M   'P 1'
#
loop_
_entity.id
_entity.type
_entity.pdbx_description
1 polymer ?
#
loop_
_entity_poly.entity_id
_entity_poly.type
_entity_poly.pdbx_seq_one_letter_code
_entity_poly.pdbx_strand_id
1 'polypeptide(L)'
;MGFAYSSRTVPYFGEIETGDGFFIQEFSDDLLVVIIDALGHGSKAAKLARGIEGFLEGHGCEDVEWLITEIHRSFLGSIGAAITIVFFDAAKKSAFGVGIGNTLVRQIANEKRSFPAQPGIVGELLPTLHPFQFAFADGDVFMFTTDGVKENINSELLSNASNETVEYLSSKFIESFSKPYDDATAIAVRYTDE
;
A
#
# COMPACT_ATOMS: atom_id res chain seq x y z
N MET A 1 17.58 -1.14 -11.87
CA MET A 1 16.15 -1.20 -11.51
C MET A 1 15.68 0.22 -11.22
N GLY A 2 14.71 0.71 -11.99
CA GLY A 2 14.25 2.10 -11.94
C GLY A 2 13.30 2.45 -10.78
N PHE A 3 13.15 1.60 -9.76
CA PHE A 3 12.29 1.87 -8.62
C PHE A 3 13.09 2.15 -7.35
N ALA A 4 12.75 3.22 -6.65
CA ALA A 4 13.18 3.49 -5.27
C ALA A 4 11.96 3.48 -4.37
N TYR A 5 12.05 2.92 -3.17
CA TYR A 5 10.92 2.89 -2.25
C TYR A 5 11.34 2.95 -0.78
N SER A 6 10.42 3.40 0.06
CA SER A 6 10.58 3.45 1.52
C SER A 6 9.23 3.28 2.18
N SER A 7 9.18 2.59 3.31
CA SER A 7 7.99 2.46 4.15
C SER A 7 8.25 2.99 5.55
N ARG A 8 7.19 3.50 6.18
CA ARG A 8 7.17 3.91 7.58
C ARG A 8 5.85 3.48 8.19
N THR A 9 5.93 2.80 9.34
CA THR A 9 4.76 2.35 10.10
C THR A 9 4.90 2.79 11.55
N VAL A 10 3.78 3.19 12.16
CA VAL A 10 3.66 3.56 13.58
C VAL A 10 2.44 2.85 14.15
N PRO A 11 2.56 2.15 15.29
CA PRO A 11 1.42 1.48 15.88
C PRO A 11 0.44 2.47 16.53
N TYR A 12 -0.79 2.00 16.72
CA TYR A 12 -1.77 2.65 17.61
C TYR A 12 -1.12 3.07 18.94
N PHE A 13 -1.45 4.26 19.45
CA PHE A 13 -0.83 4.78 20.66
C PHE A 13 -1.03 3.85 21.88
N GLY A 14 0.07 3.31 22.39
CA GLY A 14 0.07 2.40 23.54
C GLY A 14 0.18 0.93 23.19
N GLU A 15 0.07 0.58 21.90
CA GLU A 15 0.42 -0.75 21.40
C GLU A 15 1.91 -0.83 21.08
N ILE A 16 2.47 -2.03 21.18
CA ILE A 16 3.87 -2.34 20.82
C ILE A 16 4.00 -2.95 19.43
N GLU A 17 2.89 -3.46 18.89
CA GLU A 17 2.79 -4.10 17.58
C GLU A 17 1.70 -3.40 16.79
N THR A 18 1.92 -3.28 15.49
CA THR A 18 1.00 -2.63 14.55
C THR A 18 0.14 -3.66 13.83
N GLY A 19 -1.15 -3.37 13.68
CA GLY A 19 -2.08 -4.10 12.83
C GLY A 19 -1.85 -3.89 11.34
N ASP A 20 -1.08 -2.87 10.96
CA ASP A 20 -0.72 -2.64 9.57
C ASP A 20 0.40 -3.58 9.11
N GLY A 21 0.54 -3.70 7.80
CA GLY A 21 1.65 -4.38 7.16
C GLY A 21 1.91 -3.93 5.73
N PHE A 22 2.99 -4.44 5.17
CA PHE A 22 3.32 -4.22 3.78
C PHE A 22 4.20 -5.34 3.26
N PHE A 23 4.17 -5.54 1.95
CA PHE A 23 5.06 -6.44 1.24
C PHE A 23 5.51 -5.77 -0.05
N ILE A 24 6.81 -5.79 -0.31
CA ILE A 24 7.39 -5.23 -1.53
C ILE A 24 8.30 -6.29 -2.13
N GLN A 25 8.09 -6.62 -3.40
CA GLN A 25 8.90 -7.59 -4.13
C GLN A 25 9.35 -7.02 -5.46
N GLU A 26 10.65 -7.11 -5.68
CA GLU A 26 11.32 -6.73 -6.92
C GLU A 26 11.32 -7.90 -7.92
N PHE A 27 10.98 -7.62 -9.18
CA PHE A 27 10.99 -8.58 -10.29
C PHE A 27 11.83 -8.03 -11.44
N SER A 28 13.14 -8.28 -11.46
CA SER A 28 14.07 -7.72 -12.47
C SER A 28 14.01 -6.18 -12.55
N ASP A 29 13.08 -5.62 -13.33
CA ASP A 29 12.81 -4.18 -13.45
C ASP A 29 11.42 -3.76 -12.95
N ASP A 30 10.54 -4.71 -12.64
CA ASP A 30 9.17 -4.51 -12.17
C ASP A 30 9.08 -4.54 -10.65
N LEU A 31 7.97 -4.07 -10.10
CA LEU A 31 7.76 -3.96 -8.65
C LEU A 31 6.35 -4.36 -8.25
N LEU A 32 6.21 -5.25 -7.27
CA LEU A 32 4.96 -5.52 -6.56
C LEU A 32 4.97 -4.79 -5.23
N VAL A 33 3.89 -4.05 -4.94
CA VAL A 33 3.70 -3.34 -3.68
C VAL A 33 2.34 -3.70 -3.10
N VAL A 34 2.35 -4.16 -1.86
CA VAL A 34 1.15 -4.51 -1.10
C VAL A 34 1.14 -3.72 0.20
N ILE A 35 0.01 -3.09 0.51
CA ILE A 35 -0.25 -2.47 1.81
C ILE A 35 -1.42 -3.18 2.47
N ILE A 36 -1.32 -3.40 3.78
CA ILE A 36 -2.22 -4.20 4.59
C ILE A 36 -2.62 -3.37 5.81
N ASP A 37 -3.90 -3.39 6.14
CA ASP A 37 -4.51 -2.81 7.33
C ASP A 37 -5.43 -3.88 7.93
N ALA A 38 -4.95 -4.60 8.94
CA ALA A 38 -5.72 -5.66 9.58
C ALA A 38 -6.73 -5.06 10.58
N LEU A 39 -7.97 -5.53 10.55
CA LEU A 39 -9.05 -4.93 11.33
C LEU A 39 -8.76 -4.95 12.86
N GLY A 40 -8.87 -3.79 13.49
CA GLY A 40 -8.59 -3.59 14.92
C GLY A 40 -7.15 -3.17 15.16
N HIS A 41 -6.63 -3.41 16.37
CA HIS A 41 -5.26 -3.06 16.74
C HIS A 41 -4.63 -4.12 17.66
N GLY A 42 -3.33 -3.97 17.90
CA GLY A 42 -2.56 -4.82 18.81
C GLY A 42 -2.30 -6.23 18.26
N SER A 43 -1.91 -7.14 19.16
CA SER A 43 -1.33 -8.45 18.79
C SER A 43 -2.15 -9.30 17.82
N LYS A 44 -3.50 -9.23 17.87
CA LYS A 44 -4.37 -10.02 16.98
C LYS A 44 -4.31 -9.51 15.54
N ALA A 45 -4.37 -8.18 15.36
CA ALA A 45 -4.23 -7.53 14.06
C ALA A 45 -2.82 -7.71 13.52
N ALA A 46 -1.81 -7.47 14.36
CA ALA A 46 -0.40 -7.67 13.99
C ALA A 46 -0.13 -9.10 13.49
N LYS A 47 -0.64 -10.11 14.20
CA LYS A 47 -0.49 -11.51 13.79
C LYS A 47 -1.11 -11.80 12.42
N LEU A 48 -2.27 -11.19 12.10
CA LEU A 48 -2.87 -11.34 10.78
C LEU A 48 -2.01 -10.67 9.71
N ALA A 49 -1.59 -9.42 9.92
CA ALA A 49 -0.73 -8.71 8.98
C ALA A 49 0.57 -9.46 8.69
N ARG A 50 1.28 -9.92 9.72
CA ARG A 50 2.49 -10.75 9.55
C ARG A 50 2.21 -12.06 8.83
N GLY A 51 1.04 -12.68 9.09
CA GLY A 51 0.62 -13.89 8.38
C GLY A 51 0.46 -13.66 6.88
N ILE A 52 -0.19 -12.56 6.50
CA ILE A 52 -0.38 -12.17 5.09
C ILE A 52 0.97 -11.85 4.44
N GLU A 53 1.86 -11.13 5.11
CA GLU A 53 3.23 -10.88 4.63
C GLU A 53 3.98 -12.19 4.36
N GLY A 54 3.94 -13.15 5.29
CA GLY A 54 4.56 -14.46 5.11
C GLY A 54 3.92 -15.31 4.00
N PHE A 55 2.62 -15.15 3.74
CA PHE A 55 1.97 -15.75 2.57
C PHE A 55 2.55 -15.18 1.28
N LEU A 56 2.72 -13.85 1.20
CA LEU A 56 3.21 -13.15 0.03
C LEU A 56 4.67 -13.50 -0.31
N GLU A 57 5.52 -13.76 0.68
CA GLU A 57 6.91 -14.23 0.47
C GLU A 57 6.99 -15.48 -0.43
N GLY A 58 5.98 -16.36 -0.38
CA GLY A 58 5.94 -17.60 -1.17
C GLY A 58 5.10 -17.53 -2.45
N HIS A 59 4.30 -16.48 -2.64
CA HIS A 59 3.25 -16.43 -3.68
C HIS A 59 3.26 -15.16 -4.52
N GLY A 60 4.05 -14.14 -4.19
CA GLY A 60 4.07 -12.86 -4.90
C GLY A 60 4.29 -13.02 -6.42
N CYS A 61 3.44 -12.37 -7.20
CA CYS A 61 3.43 -12.42 -8.67
C CYS A 61 2.72 -11.18 -9.27
N GLU A 62 2.72 -11.09 -10.60
CA GLU A 62 2.09 -9.99 -11.35
C GLU A 62 0.55 -10.04 -11.40
N ASP A 63 -0.06 -11.21 -11.15
CA ASP A 63 -1.51 -11.40 -11.18
C ASP A 63 -2.16 -10.93 -9.87
N VAL A 64 -2.41 -9.62 -9.79
CA VAL A 64 -2.94 -8.96 -8.58
C VAL A 64 -4.33 -9.45 -8.19
N GLU A 65 -5.16 -9.86 -9.16
CA GLU A 65 -6.51 -10.39 -8.90
C GLU A 65 -6.46 -11.81 -8.34
N TRP A 66 -5.56 -12.64 -8.87
CA TRP A 66 -5.29 -13.96 -8.29
C TRP A 66 -4.73 -13.84 -6.87
N LEU A 67 -3.74 -12.97 -6.65
CA LEU A 67 -3.15 -12.76 -5.32
C LEU A 67 -4.19 -12.38 -4.27
N ILE A 68 -5.01 -11.35 -4.52
CA ILE A 68 -6.00 -10.89 -3.53
C ILE A 68 -7.03 -11.99 -3.24
N THR A 69 -7.37 -12.80 -4.26
CA THR A 69 -8.29 -13.94 -4.13
C THR A 69 -7.69 -15.05 -3.27
N GLU A 70 -6.41 -15.38 -3.46
CA GLU A 70 -5.73 -16.42 -2.68
C GLU A 70 -5.44 -15.97 -1.24
N ILE A 71 -5.13 -14.68 -1.02
CA ILE A 71 -5.06 -14.12 0.33
C ILE A 71 -6.43 -14.25 1.01
N HIS A 72 -7.51 -13.83 0.34
CA HIS A 72 -8.86 -13.97 0.91
C HIS A 72 -9.18 -15.41 1.30
N ARG A 73 -8.87 -16.40 0.44
CA ARG A 73 -9.09 -17.82 0.71
C ARG A 73 -8.25 -18.33 1.88
N SER A 74 -6.97 -17.96 1.92
CA SER A 74 -6.00 -18.43 2.92
C SER A 74 -6.30 -17.89 4.32
N PHE A 75 -6.88 -16.70 4.40
CA PHE A 75 -7.21 -16.02 5.66
C PHE A 75 -8.72 -15.92 5.91
N LEU A 76 -9.52 -16.79 5.28
CA LEU A 76 -10.97 -16.84 5.46
C LEU A 76 -11.33 -17.17 6.93
N GLY A 77 -12.20 -16.36 7.52
CA GLY A 77 -12.58 -16.49 8.94
C GLY A 77 -11.57 -15.92 9.94
N SER A 78 -10.58 -15.17 9.44
CA SER A 78 -9.78 -14.27 10.29
C SER A 78 -10.61 -13.05 10.73
N ILE A 79 -9.97 -12.07 11.39
CA ILE A 79 -10.61 -10.77 11.67
C ILE A 79 -10.75 -9.90 10.43
N GLY A 80 -10.14 -10.31 9.32
CA GLY A 80 -10.12 -9.59 8.07
C GLY A 80 -9.09 -8.47 8.00
N ALA A 81 -8.86 -7.99 6.78
CA ALA A 81 -7.99 -6.86 6.50
C ALA A 81 -8.49 -6.06 5.28
N ALA A 82 -8.17 -4.78 5.26
CA ALA A 82 -8.10 -4.00 4.03
C ALA A 82 -6.72 -4.17 3.39
N ILE A 83 -6.69 -4.35 2.08
CA ILE A 83 -5.46 -4.62 1.34
C ILE A 83 -5.53 -3.95 -0.03
N THR A 84 -4.46 -3.26 -0.41
CA THR A 84 -4.23 -2.87 -1.81
C THR A 84 -2.96 -3.50 -2.35
N ILE A 85 -3.06 -4.12 -3.53
CA ILE A 85 -1.96 -4.70 -4.29
C ILE A 85 -1.80 -3.89 -5.56
N VAL A 86 -0.56 -3.48 -5.88
CA VAL A 86 -0.21 -2.82 -7.15
C VAL A 86 1.04 -3.46 -7.72
N PHE A 87 0.97 -3.90 -8.95
CA PHE A 87 2.11 -4.34 -9.75
C PHE A 87 2.48 -3.27 -10.77
N PHE A 88 3.74 -2.86 -10.79
CA PHE A 88 4.31 -1.89 -11.71
C PHE A 88 5.11 -2.61 -12.80
N ASP A 89 4.64 -2.53 -14.05
CA ASP A 89 5.32 -3.03 -15.24
C ASP A 89 6.16 -1.89 -15.84
N ALA A 90 7.47 -1.93 -15.61
CA ALA A 90 8.43 -0.92 -16.05
C ALA A 90 8.59 -0.90 -17.58
N ALA A 91 8.47 -2.06 -18.23
CA ALA A 91 8.59 -2.16 -19.68
C ALA A 91 7.43 -1.45 -20.39
N LYS A 92 6.20 -1.59 -19.87
CA LYS A 92 4.99 -0.94 -20.39
C LYS A 92 4.72 0.44 -19.81
N LYS A 93 5.49 0.87 -18.79
CA LYS A 93 5.27 2.11 -18.04
C LYS A 93 3.84 2.21 -17.49
N SER A 94 3.33 1.09 -17.00
CA SER A 94 1.96 0.97 -16.54
C SER A 94 1.88 0.14 -15.28
N ALA A 95 1.01 0.52 -14.35
CA ALA A 95 0.74 -0.24 -13.15
C ALA A 95 -0.71 -0.73 -13.14
N PHE A 96 -0.92 -1.89 -12.56
CA PHE A 96 -2.22 -2.54 -12.38
C PHE A 96 -2.39 -2.84 -10.90
N GLY A 97 -3.57 -2.58 -10.36
CA GLY A 97 -3.81 -2.82 -8.95
C GLY A 97 -5.25 -3.13 -8.62
N VAL A 98 -5.45 -3.71 -7.46
CA VAL A 98 -6.76 -3.98 -6.86
C VAL A 98 -6.68 -3.68 -5.38
N GLY A 99 -7.64 -2.92 -4.86
CA GLY A 99 -7.72 -2.55 -3.45
C GLY A 99 -9.06 -2.92 -2.87
N ILE A 100 -9.08 -3.55 -1.70
CA ILE A 100 -10.28 -3.95 -0.95
C ILE A 100 -10.21 -3.28 0.42
N GLY A 101 -11.25 -2.56 0.82
CA GLY A 101 -11.35 -1.89 2.12
C GLY A 101 -11.14 -0.37 2.02
N ASN A 102 -10.28 0.16 2.87
CA ASN A 102 -10.08 1.60 3.16
C ASN A 102 -8.65 2.10 2.89
N THR A 103 -7.77 1.26 2.34
CA THR A 103 -6.41 1.66 1.91
C THR A 103 -6.46 2.58 0.68
N LEU A 104 -5.44 3.43 0.52
CA LEU A 104 -5.42 4.45 -0.53
C LEU A 104 -4.06 4.56 -1.20
N VAL A 105 -4.06 4.56 -2.54
CA VAL A 105 -2.88 4.84 -3.37
C VAL A 105 -3.04 6.20 -4.02
N ARG A 106 -1.96 7.00 -4.05
CA ARG A 106 -1.93 8.32 -4.71
C ARG A 106 -0.73 8.42 -5.62
N GLN A 107 -0.91 8.93 -6.83
CA GLN A 107 0.15 9.50 -7.65
C GLN A 107 0.20 11.00 -7.33
N ILE A 108 1.36 11.53 -6.94
CA ILE A 108 1.44 12.87 -6.32
C ILE A 108 2.38 13.85 -7.01
N ALA A 109 3.28 13.38 -7.88
CA ALA A 109 4.33 14.18 -8.52
C ALA A 109 3.85 14.85 -9.83
N ASN A 110 4.06 14.22 -10.99
CA ASN A 110 3.72 14.81 -12.29
C ASN A 110 2.21 14.85 -12.50
N GLU A 111 1.54 13.77 -12.13
CA GLU A 111 0.08 13.63 -12.16
C GLU A 111 -0.45 13.54 -10.74
N LYS A 112 -1.65 14.09 -10.51
CA LYS A 112 -2.33 14.05 -9.21
C LYS A 112 -3.58 13.20 -9.32
N ARG A 113 -3.45 11.92 -8.95
CA ARG A 113 -4.52 10.93 -9.04
C ARG A 113 -4.58 10.11 -7.76
N SER A 114 -5.79 9.71 -7.38
CA SER A 114 -6.04 8.86 -6.22
C SER A 114 -6.78 7.60 -6.67
N PHE A 115 -6.38 6.46 -6.13
CA PHE A 115 -6.95 5.15 -6.39
C PHE A 115 -7.42 4.57 -5.05
N PRO A 116 -8.64 4.91 -4.60
CA PRO A 116 -9.20 4.36 -3.37
C PRO A 116 -9.51 2.87 -3.55
N ALA A 117 -9.33 2.08 -2.48
CA ALA A 117 -9.84 0.73 -2.43
C ALA A 117 -11.38 0.70 -2.54
N GLN A 118 -11.91 -0.39 -3.11
CA GLN A 118 -13.36 -0.61 -3.15
C GLN A 118 -13.85 -1.25 -1.84
N PRO A 119 -15.12 -1.04 -1.44
CA PRO A 119 -15.65 -1.61 -0.21
C PRO A 119 -15.59 -3.14 -0.17
N GLY A 120 -15.06 -3.69 0.93
CA GLY A 120 -14.95 -5.13 1.18
C GLY A 120 -13.97 -5.41 2.32
N ILE A 121 -13.84 -6.68 2.71
CA ILE A 121 -12.94 -7.12 3.77
C ILE A 121 -12.27 -8.42 3.32
N VAL A 122 -10.96 -8.40 3.07
CA VAL A 122 -10.19 -9.61 2.73
C VAL A 122 -10.22 -10.54 3.94
N GLY A 123 -10.43 -11.85 3.73
CA GLY A 123 -10.66 -12.81 4.80
C GLY A 123 -12.09 -12.90 5.36
N GLU A 124 -13.01 -12.00 4.98
CA GLU A 124 -14.43 -12.07 5.37
C GLU A 124 -15.39 -11.94 4.18
N LEU A 125 -15.38 -10.81 3.47
CA LEU A 125 -16.28 -10.49 2.36
C LEU A 125 -15.47 -9.92 1.19
N LEU A 126 -15.12 -10.78 0.23
CA LEU A 126 -14.49 -10.37 -1.02
C LEU A 126 -15.58 -10.04 -2.05
N PRO A 127 -15.72 -8.77 -2.49
CA PRO A 127 -16.65 -8.40 -3.55
C PRO A 127 -16.13 -8.86 -4.93
N THR A 128 -16.93 -8.64 -5.98
CA THR A 128 -16.41 -8.65 -7.36
C THR A 128 -15.24 -7.68 -7.46
N LEU A 129 -14.13 -8.13 -8.04
CA LEU A 129 -12.92 -7.32 -8.15
C LEU A 129 -13.09 -6.25 -9.24
N HIS A 130 -12.71 -5.01 -8.90
CA HIS A 130 -12.61 -3.91 -9.85
C HIS A 130 -11.17 -3.41 -9.88
N PRO A 131 -10.29 -4.05 -10.68
CA PRO A 131 -8.92 -3.60 -10.82
C PRO A 131 -8.86 -2.23 -11.48
N PHE A 132 -7.87 -1.44 -11.11
CA PHE A 132 -7.53 -0.17 -11.73
C PHE A 132 -6.19 -0.26 -12.45
N GLN A 133 -6.00 0.59 -13.46
CA GLN A 133 -4.75 0.71 -14.19
C GLN A 133 -4.40 2.19 -14.34
N PHE A 134 -3.10 2.50 -14.28
CA PHE A 134 -2.60 3.82 -14.61
C PHE A 134 -1.24 3.75 -15.30
N ALA A 135 -0.96 4.74 -16.15
CA ALA A 135 0.36 4.96 -16.70
C ALA A 135 1.22 5.79 -15.73
N PHE A 136 2.53 5.55 -15.76
CA PHE A 136 3.51 6.32 -15.02
C PHE A 136 4.68 6.73 -15.90
N ALA A 137 5.41 7.75 -15.51
CA ALA A 137 6.57 8.29 -16.23
C ALA A 137 7.76 8.50 -15.29
N ASP A 138 8.91 8.84 -15.86
CA ASP A 138 10.10 9.24 -15.10
C ASP A 138 9.77 10.31 -14.05
N GLY A 139 10.30 10.12 -12.84
CA GLY A 139 10.10 11.00 -11.70
C GLY A 139 8.74 10.86 -11.00
N ASP A 140 7.84 9.99 -11.46
CA ASP A 140 6.57 9.78 -10.78
C ASP A 140 6.75 9.19 -9.38
N VAL A 141 5.93 9.68 -8.46
CA VAL A 141 5.91 9.27 -7.06
C VAL A 141 4.52 8.79 -6.67
N PHE A 142 4.49 7.63 -6.02
CA PHE A 142 3.30 6.97 -5.50
C PHE A 142 3.36 6.88 -3.98
N MET A 143 2.25 7.18 -3.32
CA MET A 143 2.07 7.03 -1.88
C MET A 143 0.95 6.03 -1.61
N PHE A 144 1.28 4.95 -0.89
CA PHE A 144 0.32 4.00 -0.35
C PHE A 144 0.12 4.33 1.12
N THR A 145 -1.13 4.40 1.58
CA THR A 145 -1.45 4.71 2.97
C THR A 145 -2.59 3.85 3.50
N THR A 146 -2.49 3.41 4.75
CA THR A 146 -3.64 2.92 5.53
C THR A 146 -4.50 4.08 6.01
N ASP A 147 -5.70 3.82 6.54
CA ASP A 147 -6.62 4.89 6.93
C ASP A 147 -6.17 5.64 8.20
N GLY A 148 -5.24 5.09 8.97
CA GLY A 148 -4.53 5.79 10.03
C GLY A 148 -3.77 7.04 9.57
N VAL A 149 -3.51 7.18 8.26
CA VAL A 149 -2.99 8.42 7.66
C VAL A 149 -4.17 9.25 7.12
N LYS A 150 -4.26 10.52 7.51
CA LYS A 150 -5.34 11.42 7.05
C LYS A 150 -5.42 11.48 5.52
N GLU A 151 -6.64 11.42 4.99
CA GLU A 151 -6.85 11.46 3.54
C GLU A 151 -6.50 12.82 2.92
N ASN A 152 -6.86 13.90 3.61
CA ASN A 152 -6.69 15.29 3.18
C ASN A 152 -5.27 15.77 3.47
N ILE A 153 -4.38 15.54 2.50
CA ILE A 153 -3.00 16.00 2.52
C ILE A 153 -2.89 17.38 1.85
N ASN A 154 -2.03 18.25 2.38
CA ASN A 154 -1.79 19.58 1.82
C ASN A 154 -1.25 19.46 0.38
N SER A 155 -1.88 20.18 -0.57
CA SER A 155 -1.50 20.21 -1.99
C SER A 155 -0.08 20.71 -2.24
N GLU A 156 0.48 21.54 -1.36
CA GLU A 156 1.86 22.02 -1.43
C GLU A 156 2.86 20.87 -1.21
N LEU A 157 2.62 20.01 -0.21
CA LEU A 157 3.45 18.84 0.05
C LEU A 157 3.45 17.89 -1.15
N LEU A 158 2.28 17.67 -1.75
CA LEU A 158 2.15 16.83 -2.94
C LEU A 158 2.93 17.42 -4.12
N SER A 159 2.88 18.73 -4.31
CA SER A 159 3.53 19.41 -5.45
C SER A 159 5.06 19.38 -5.40
N ASN A 160 5.64 19.29 -4.20
CA ASN A 160 7.09 19.24 -4.03
C ASN A 160 7.65 17.80 -4.00
N ALA A 161 6.78 16.78 -4.06
CA ALA A 161 7.18 15.39 -3.86
C ALA A 161 8.23 14.87 -4.86
N SER A 162 8.26 15.42 -6.08
CA SER A 162 9.27 15.07 -7.09
C SER A 162 10.70 15.42 -6.66
N ASN A 163 10.88 16.44 -5.80
CA ASN A 163 12.19 16.93 -5.38
C ASN A 163 12.72 16.29 -4.10
N GLU A 164 11.88 15.53 -3.39
CA GLU A 164 12.23 14.95 -2.09
C GLU A 164 12.81 13.53 -2.24
N THR A 165 13.23 12.86 -1.17
CA THR A 165 13.54 11.41 -1.22
C THR A 165 12.32 10.58 -0.80
N VAL A 166 12.28 9.31 -1.16
CA VAL A 166 11.19 8.40 -0.75
C VAL A 166 11.16 8.22 0.78
N GLU A 167 12.30 8.25 1.45
CA GLU A 167 12.41 8.17 2.92
C GLU A 167 11.87 9.42 3.60
N TYR A 168 12.15 10.61 3.04
CA TYR A 168 11.56 11.84 3.54
C TYR A 168 10.05 11.81 3.38
N LEU A 169 9.54 11.38 2.23
CA LEU A 169 8.10 11.34 1.97
C LEU A 169 7.36 10.37 2.90
N SER A 170 7.84 9.13 3.04
CA SER A 170 7.21 8.14 3.93
C SER A 170 7.21 8.63 5.39
N SER A 171 8.34 9.18 5.86
CA SER A 171 8.45 9.76 7.21
C SER A 171 7.55 10.97 7.40
N LYS A 172 7.54 11.90 6.43
CA LYS A 172 6.75 13.13 6.49
C LYS A 172 5.26 12.84 6.53
N PHE A 173 4.80 11.83 5.78
CA PHE A 173 3.41 11.40 5.78
C PHE A 173 2.98 10.92 7.16
N ILE A 174 3.80 10.06 7.79
CA ILE A 174 3.54 9.58 9.14
C ILE A 174 3.56 10.73 10.15
N GLU A 175 4.65 11.50 10.21
CA GLU A 175 4.83 12.56 11.23
C GLU A 175 3.76 13.65 11.18
N SER A 176 3.27 13.98 9.98
CA SER A 176 2.36 15.11 9.79
C SER A 176 0.88 14.70 9.76
N PHE A 177 0.58 13.43 9.43
CA PHE A 177 -0.78 13.01 9.11
C PHE A 177 -1.24 11.72 9.77
N SER A 178 -0.41 11.04 10.58
CA SER A 178 -0.88 9.89 11.36
C SER A 178 -1.93 10.31 12.39
N LYS A 179 -2.94 9.47 12.59
CA LYS A 179 -3.91 9.56 13.68
C LYS A 179 -3.31 8.83 14.90
N PRO A 180 -3.30 9.43 16.10
CA PRO A 180 -2.74 8.76 17.28
C PRO A 180 -3.60 7.60 17.79
N TYR A 181 -4.84 7.50 17.32
CA TYR A 181 -5.82 6.49 17.73
C TYR A 181 -5.97 5.37 16.69
N ASP A 182 -4.95 5.18 15.84
CA ASP A 182 -4.95 4.16 14.80
C ASP A 182 -3.53 3.68 14.48
N ASP A 183 -3.43 2.49 13.91
CA ASP A 183 -2.20 2.07 13.22
C ASP A 183 -2.03 2.89 11.95
N ALA A 184 -0.80 3.30 11.61
CA ALA A 184 -0.56 4.14 10.44
C ALA A 184 0.67 3.69 9.66
N THR A 185 0.48 3.40 8.38
CA THR A 185 1.53 3.03 7.43
C THR A 185 1.51 3.91 6.21
N ALA A 186 2.70 4.33 5.77
CA ALA A 186 2.93 5.04 4.53
C ALA A 186 4.07 4.36 3.75
N ILE A 187 3.85 4.07 2.47
CA ILE A 187 4.88 3.59 1.54
C ILE A 187 5.03 4.62 0.42
N ALA A 188 6.24 5.12 0.23
CA ALA A 188 6.61 5.96 -0.90
C ALA A 188 7.33 5.11 -1.95
N VAL A 189 6.94 5.23 -3.20
CA VAL A 189 7.57 4.58 -4.36
C VAL A 189 7.85 5.65 -5.39
N ARG A 190 9.06 5.67 -5.94
CA ARG A 190 9.45 6.53 -7.06
C ARG A 190 9.89 5.67 -8.23
N TYR A 191 9.47 6.07 -9.42
CA TYR A 191 10.02 5.56 -10.66
C TYR A 191 11.02 6.56 -11.28
N THR A 192 12.14 6.05 -11.78
CA THR A 192 13.12 6.80 -12.57
C THR A 192 13.55 5.99 -13.80
N ASP A 193 13.58 6.64 -14.95
CA ASP A 193 14.24 6.10 -16.15
C ASP A 193 15.76 6.11 -15.91
N GLU A 194 16.42 4.94 -16.01
CA GLU A 194 17.88 4.84 -16.05
C GLU A 194 18.46 5.30 -17.40
#